data_AF-A0A918QD72-F1
#
_entry.id   AF-A0A918QD72-F1
#
_cell.length_a   1.000
_cell.length_b   1.000
_cell.length_c   1.000
_cell.angle_alpha   90.00
_cell.angle_beta   90.00
_cell.angle_gamma   90.00
#
_symmetry.space_group_name_H-M   'P 1'
#
loop_
_entity.id
_entity.type
_entity.pdbx_description
1 polymer ?
#
loop_
_entity_poly.entity_id
_entity_poly.type
_entity_poly.pdbx_seq_one_letter_code
_entity_poly.pdbx_strand_id
1 'polypeptide(L)'
;MNNDIEVSVRGPNSYALAQDALKLMEEHGVWPTPLNYEIWLYVAGDPQCALAQEVLRLVASGEKITEEISDSLASKFIARLKLNDEVRDAGLKLSKELHTITEVISDVQSSQKSYSTTLESARQSLNLADAGVLKNLVDNLSAATNVVLDHHQSLQTRLSDSSREINRLRKHLDQVRMEAMTDALTNLANRKAFDEQLDKQCEGDDVSKPLTLAVIDIDHFKRFNDTWGHQTGDQVLRYVASVLARIGRPPALAARYGGEEFGMLFPGQTATEVARILDEARQEISTRVLKRRSTNEDLGTVSISVGLAQREFAEDPFDLMDRADKALYLSKNNGRNMVTVAESTQVKDFNVA
;
A
#
# COMPACT_ATOMS: atom_id res chain seq x y z
N MET A 1 -12.86 -14.33 -8.67
CA MET A 1 -12.80 -14.98 -9.99
C MET A 1 -12.87 -13.85 -10.99
N ASN A 2 -11.89 -13.55 -11.85
CA ASN A 2 -10.90 -14.40 -12.48
C ASN A 2 -9.61 -13.59 -12.69
N ASN A 3 -8.55 -13.82 -11.92
CA ASN A 3 -7.28 -13.05 -11.98
C ASN A 3 -6.27 -13.75 -12.90
N ASP A 4 -6.75 -14.26 -14.04
CA ASP A 4 -6.09 -15.29 -14.86
C ASP A 4 -5.53 -14.75 -16.18
N ILE A 5 -5.38 -13.42 -16.34
CA ILE A 5 -4.77 -12.86 -17.55
C ILE A 5 -3.30 -13.29 -17.65
N GLU A 6 -2.51 -13.22 -16.58
CA GLU A 6 -1.12 -13.69 -16.64
C GLU A 6 -1.00 -15.20 -16.87
N VAL A 7 -1.94 -16.01 -16.34
CA VAL A 7 -1.98 -17.45 -16.60
C VAL A 7 -2.38 -17.72 -18.06
N SER A 8 -3.28 -16.91 -18.61
CA SER A 8 -3.73 -17.00 -20.01
C SER A 8 -2.66 -16.50 -21.00
N VAL A 9 -1.91 -15.45 -20.65
CA VAL A 9 -0.77 -14.91 -21.42
C VAL A 9 0.44 -15.85 -21.36
N ARG A 10 0.57 -16.68 -20.32
CA ARG A 10 1.60 -17.73 -20.21
C ARG A 10 1.08 -19.13 -20.57
N GLY A 11 -0.14 -19.22 -21.09
CA GLY A 11 -0.81 -20.48 -21.46
C GLY A 11 -0.92 -20.70 -22.97
N PRO A 12 -1.51 -21.84 -23.40
CA PRO A 12 -1.66 -22.19 -24.82
C PRO A 12 -2.47 -21.16 -25.63
N ASN A 13 -3.34 -20.40 -24.98
CA ASN A 13 -4.23 -19.41 -25.59
C ASN A 13 -3.60 -18.01 -25.74
N SER A 14 -2.34 -17.85 -25.33
CA SER A 14 -1.62 -16.57 -25.33
C SER A 14 -1.55 -15.90 -26.71
N TYR A 15 -1.36 -16.69 -27.77
CA TYR A 15 -1.32 -16.18 -29.14
C TYR A 15 -2.68 -15.65 -29.62
N ALA A 16 -3.79 -16.31 -29.26
CA ALA A 16 -5.12 -15.86 -29.62
C ALA A 16 -5.45 -14.53 -28.89
N LEU A 17 -5.12 -14.47 -27.60
CA LEU A 17 -5.30 -13.27 -26.79
C LEU A 17 -4.50 -12.07 -27.34
N ALA A 18 -3.24 -12.31 -27.74
CA ALA A 18 -2.39 -11.31 -28.36
C ALA A 18 -2.98 -10.76 -29.66
N GLN A 19 -3.53 -11.65 -30.50
CA GLN A 19 -4.19 -11.27 -31.75
C GLN A 19 -5.47 -10.46 -31.50
N ASP A 20 -6.27 -10.87 -30.52
CA ASP A 20 -7.50 -10.16 -30.13
C ASP A 20 -7.18 -8.75 -29.60
N ALA A 21 -6.14 -8.61 -28.78
CA ALA A 21 -5.69 -7.30 -28.30
C ALA A 21 -5.25 -6.39 -29.46
N LEU A 22 -4.41 -6.89 -30.38
CA LEU A 22 -4.00 -6.09 -31.55
C LEU A 22 -5.17 -5.68 -32.43
N LYS A 23 -6.14 -6.58 -32.63
CA LYS A 23 -7.35 -6.28 -33.42
C LYS A 23 -8.19 -5.20 -32.75
N LEU A 24 -8.41 -5.28 -31.44
CA LEU A 24 -9.13 -4.26 -30.68
C LEU A 24 -8.40 -2.90 -30.74
N MET A 25 -7.07 -2.89 -30.68
CA MET A 25 -6.28 -1.67 -30.83
C MET A 25 -6.43 -1.05 -32.22
N GLU A 26 -6.42 -1.86 -33.27
CA GLU A 26 -6.62 -1.42 -34.65
C GLU A 26 -8.03 -0.84 -34.85
N GLU A 27 -9.07 -1.49 -34.33
CA GLU A 27 -10.47 -1.03 -34.39
C GLU A 27 -10.65 0.35 -33.74
N HIS A 28 -9.88 0.65 -32.69
CA HIS A 28 -9.97 1.90 -31.93
C HIS A 28 -8.88 2.92 -32.31
N GLY A 29 -8.07 2.64 -33.33
CA GLY A 29 -7.04 3.55 -33.82
C GLY A 29 -5.90 3.81 -32.84
N VAL A 30 -5.58 2.84 -31.98
CA VAL A 30 -4.52 2.92 -30.97
C VAL A 30 -3.26 2.22 -31.47
N TRP A 31 -2.12 2.92 -31.44
CA TRP A 31 -0.85 2.34 -31.87
C TRP A 31 -0.34 1.27 -30.86
N PRO A 32 0.22 0.14 -31.35
CA PRO A 32 0.74 -0.96 -30.53
C PRO A 32 2.08 -0.62 -29.88
N THR A 33 2.12 0.45 -29.10
CA THR A 33 3.23 0.73 -28.18
C THR A 33 3.20 -0.29 -27.03
N PRO A 34 4.33 -0.55 -26.35
CA PRO A 34 4.37 -1.52 -25.25
C PRO A 34 3.29 -1.27 -24.17
N LEU A 35 3.09 0.00 -23.80
CA LEU A 35 2.10 0.40 -22.80
C LEU A 35 0.67 0.18 -23.29
N ASN A 36 0.34 0.64 -24.50
CA ASN A 36 -0.99 0.46 -25.05
C ASN A 36 -1.29 -1.03 -25.21
N TYR A 37 -0.33 -1.80 -25.70
CA TYR A 37 -0.49 -3.23 -25.86
C TYR A 37 -0.76 -3.93 -24.52
N GLU A 38 -0.06 -3.53 -23.46
CA GLU A 38 -0.33 -4.03 -22.10
C GLU A 38 -1.76 -3.70 -21.64
N ILE A 39 -2.23 -2.46 -21.82
CA ILE A 39 -3.61 -2.04 -21.48
C ILE A 39 -4.64 -2.88 -22.23
N TRP A 40 -4.48 -3.03 -23.55
CA TRP A 40 -5.45 -3.72 -24.40
C TRP A 40 -5.42 -5.24 -24.26
N LEU A 41 -4.31 -5.83 -23.79
CA LEU A 41 -4.28 -7.22 -23.32
C LEU A 41 -5.23 -7.45 -22.13
N TYR A 42 -5.32 -6.50 -21.19
CA TYR A 42 -6.29 -6.58 -20.09
C TYR A 42 -7.73 -6.47 -20.60
N VAL A 43 -7.99 -5.59 -21.59
CA VAL A 43 -9.31 -5.46 -22.22
C VAL A 43 -9.74 -6.76 -22.91
N ALA A 44 -8.83 -7.40 -23.64
CA ALA A 44 -9.10 -8.66 -24.34
C ALA A 44 -9.26 -9.86 -23.39
N GLY A 45 -8.45 -9.91 -22.33
CA GLY A 45 -8.37 -11.07 -21.43
C GLY A 45 -9.33 -11.06 -20.25
N ASP A 46 -9.66 -9.89 -19.71
CA ASP A 46 -10.65 -9.73 -18.65
C ASP A 46 -11.44 -8.43 -18.85
N PRO A 47 -12.47 -8.46 -19.72
CA PRO A 47 -13.31 -7.29 -19.98
C PRO A 47 -14.03 -6.74 -18.73
N GLN A 48 -14.09 -7.51 -17.64
CA GLN A 48 -14.75 -7.09 -16.40
C GLN A 48 -13.79 -6.43 -15.40
N CYS A 49 -12.48 -6.46 -15.63
CA CYS A 49 -11.54 -5.80 -14.73
C CYS A 49 -11.73 -4.27 -14.77
N ALA A 50 -11.39 -3.59 -13.66
CA ALA A 50 -11.59 -2.15 -13.53
C ALA A 50 -10.87 -1.32 -14.61
N LEU A 51 -9.70 -1.78 -15.06
CA LEU A 51 -8.98 -1.17 -16.18
C LEU A 51 -9.77 -1.31 -17.50
N ALA A 52 -10.24 -2.51 -17.81
CA ALA A 52 -10.98 -2.78 -19.03
C ALA A 52 -12.30 -2.01 -19.08
N GLN A 53 -13.04 -1.96 -17.97
CA GLN A 53 -14.27 -1.19 -17.86
C GLN A 53 -14.03 0.31 -18.07
N GLU A 54 -12.95 0.87 -17.53
CA GLU A 54 -12.62 2.28 -17.72
C GLU A 54 -12.20 2.58 -19.17
N VAL A 55 -11.38 1.72 -19.78
CA VAL A 55 -11.02 1.85 -21.20
C VAL A 55 -12.27 1.78 -22.10
N LEU A 56 -13.14 0.80 -21.87
CA LEU A 56 -14.38 0.65 -22.61
C LEU A 56 -15.33 1.83 -22.39
N ARG A 57 -15.35 2.42 -21.18
CA ARG A 57 -16.12 3.65 -20.88
C ARG A 57 -15.60 4.84 -21.70
N LEU A 58 -14.29 5.07 -21.73
CA LEU A 58 -13.66 6.17 -22.47
C LEU A 58 -13.91 6.05 -23.97
N VAL A 59 -13.76 4.83 -24.49
CA VAL A 59 -14.07 4.49 -25.88
C VAL A 59 -15.56 4.73 -26.20
N ALA A 60 -16.47 4.29 -25.32
CA ALA A 60 -17.91 4.48 -25.51
C ALA A 60 -18.33 5.96 -25.48
N SER A 61 -17.61 6.82 -24.75
CA SER A 61 -17.80 8.27 -24.78
C SER A 61 -17.22 8.96 -26.03
N GLY A 62 -16.58 8.21 -26.94
CA GLY A 62 -15.97 8.73 -28.16
C GLY A 62 -14.65 9.47 -27.93
N GLU A 63 -14.03 9.28 -26.76
CA GLU A 63 -12.77 9.90 -26.40
C GLU A 63 -11.61 9.12 -27.03
N LYS A 64 -10.63 9.83 -27.61
CA LYS A 64 -9.47 9.18 -28.20
C LYS A 64 -8.48 8.80 -27.11
N ILE A 65 -8.04 7.55 -27.09
CA ILE A 65 -6.97 7.08 -26.20
C ILE A 65 -5.65 7.72 -26.66
N THR A 66 -5.26 8.83 -26.02
CA THR A 66 -3.97 9.49 -26.23
C THR A 66 -2.90 8.86 -25.34
N GLU A 67 -1.64 9.17 -25.62
CA GLU A 67 -0.50 8.73 -24.80
C GLU A 67 -0.64 9.18 -23.33
N GLU A 68 -1.12 10.40 -23.10
CA GLU A 68 -1.39 10.94 -21.76
C GLU A 68 -2.49 10.17 -21.01
N ILE A 69 -3.54 9.74 -21.71
CA ILE A 69 -4.61 8.91 -21.14
C ILE A 69 -4.07 7.51 -20.82
N SER A 70 -3.30 6.92 -21.74
CA SER A 70 -2.66 5.62 -21.51
C SER A 70 -1.73 5.64 -20.30
N ASP A 71 -0.91 6.68 -20.16
CA ASP A 71 -0.03 6.88 -19.00
C ASP A 71 -0.82 7.02 -17.69
N SER A 72 -1.92 7.78 -17.72
CA SER A 72 -2.82 7.93 -16.59
C SER A 72 -3.48 6.60 -16.18
N LEU A 73 -4.00 5.84 -17.15
CA LEU A 73 -4.60 4.53 -16.93
C LEU A 73 -3.58 3.52 -16.39
N ALA A 74 -2.37 3.50 -16.96
CA ALA A 74 -1.30 2.61 -16.52
C ALA A 74 -0.84 2.92 -15.09
N SER A 75 -0.66 4.20 -14.78
CA SER A 75 -0.29 4.65 -13.44
C SER A 75 -1.35 4.31 -12.41
N LYS A 76 -2.63 4.42 -12.77
CA LYS A 76 -3.77 4.17 -11.88
C LYS A 76 -4.07 2.69 -11.68
N PHE A 77 -4.00 1.88 -12.75
CA PHE A 77 -4.48 0.50 -12.72
C PHE A 77 -3.36 -0.54 -12.87
N ILE A 78 -2.42 -0.39 -13.80
CA ILE A 78 -1.37 -1.41 -14.06
C ILE A 78 -0.38 -1.49 -12.89
N ALA A 79 0.08 -0.34 -12.37
CA ALA A 79 0.96 -0.33 -11.20
C ALA A 79 0.32 -1.05 -10.00
N ARG A 80 -0.99 -0.84 -9.79
CA ARG A 80 -1.77 -1.48 -8.72
C ARG A 80 -1.91 -2.99 -8.92
N LEU A 81 -2.12 -3.44 -10.17
CA LEU A 81 -2.23 -4.86 -10.50
C LEU A 81 -0.90 -5.61 -10.24
N LYS A 82 0.23 -5.07 -10.72
CA LYS A 82 1.56 -5.65 -10.50
C LYS A 82 1.90 -5.77 -9.01
N LEU A 83 1.60 -4.75 -8.23
CA LEU A 83 1.77 -4.75 -6.77
C LEU A 83 0.92 -5.82 -6.07
N ASN A 84 -0.34 -5.98 -6.48
CA ASN A 84 -1.20 -7.02 -5.92
C ASN A 84 -0.68 -8.42 -6.24
N ASP A 85 -0.13 -8.63 -7.43
CA ASP A 85 0.44 -9.90 -7.85
C ASP A 85 1.73 -10.23 -7.09
N GLU A 86 2.65 -9.27 -6.92
CA GLU A 86 3.86 -9.49 -6.11
C GLU A 86 3.53 -9.83 -4.66
N VAL A 87 2.56 -9.13 -4.06
CA VAL A 87 2.09 -9.42 -2.69
C VAL A 87 1.44 -10.80 -2.62
N ARG A 88 0.64 -11.18 -3.63
CA ARG A 88 0.00 -12.51 -3.71
C ARG A 88 1.05 -13.62 -3.84
N ASP A 89 2.00 -13.48 -4.75
CA ASP A 89 3.07 -14.46 -4.99
C ASP A 89 3.95 -14.67 -3.77
N ALA A 90 4.34 -13.57 -3.12
CA ALA A 90 5.08 -13.64 -1.88
C ALA A 90 4.25 -14.26 -0.74
N GLY A 91 2.93 -14.00 -0.71
CA GLY A 91 1.98 -14.66 0.19
C GLY A 91 1.88 -16.18 -0.05
N LEU A 92 1.83 -16.62 -1.31
CA LEU A 92 1.83 -18.05 -1.68
C LEU A 92 3.14 -18.73 -1.26
N LYS A 93 4.28 -18.08 -1.49
CA LYS A 93 5.59 -18.59 -1.02
C LYS A 93 5.65 -18.69 0.50
N LEU A 94 5.15 -17.69 1.23
CA LEU A 94 5.09 -17.73 2.68
C LEU A 94 4.18 -18.85 3.19
N SER A 95 3.03 -19.05 2.57
CA SER A 95 2.11 -20.16 2.91
C SER A 95 2.77 -21.52 2.68
N LYS A 96 3.54 -21.68 1.61
CA LYS A 96 4.32 -22.89 1.35
C LYS A 96 5.36 -23.15 2.44
N GLU A 97 6.11 -22.13 2.85
CA GLU A 97 7.09 -22.26 3.95
C GLU A 97 6.42 -22.62 5.29
N LEU A 98 5.25 -22.06 5.59
CA LEU A 98 4.48 -22.43 6.78
C LEU A 98 4.00 -23.89 6.72
N HIS A 99 3.67 -24.39 5.53
CA HIS A 99 3.33 -25.80 5.35
C HIS A 99 4.53 -26.70 5.65
N THR A 100 5.72 -26.37 5.15
CA THR A 100 6.97 -27.10 5.43
C THR A 100 7.27 -27.14 6.94
N ILE A 101 7.03 -26.05 7.68
CA ILE A 101 7.15 -26.06 9.15
C ILE A 101 6.16 -27.04 9.79
N THR A 102 4.93 -27.10 9.27
CA THR A 102 3.90 -28.00 9.79
C THR A 102 4.29 -29.47 9.57
N GLU A 103 4.87 -29.80 8.42
CA GLU A 103 5.43 -31.13 8.14
C GLU A 103 6.56 -31.46 9.11
N VAL A 104 7.50 -30.53 9.32
CA VAL A 104 8.61 -30.68 10.28
C VAL A 104 8.10 -30.95 11.70
N ILE A 105 7.01 -30.28 12.13
CA ILE A 105 6.39 -30.53 13.44
C ILE A 105 5.76 -31.94 13.51
N SER A 106 5.13 -32.39 12.42
CA SER A 106 4.53 -33.73 12.36
C SER A 106 5.61 -34.83 12.44
N ASP A 107 6.73 -34.64 11.74
CA ASP A 107 7.88 -35.55 11.78
C ASP A 107 8.43 -35.69 13.21
N VAL A 108 8.60 -34.56 13.92
CA VAL A 108 9.02 -34.55 15.34
C VAL A 108 8.09 -35.39 16.21
N GLN A 109 6.78 -35.21 16.08
CA GLN A 109 5.78 -35.96 16.86
C GLN A 109 5.86 -37.46 16.58
N SER A 110 6.04 -37.85 15.31
CA SER A 110 6.18 -39.25 14.92
C SER A 110 7.46 -39.89 15.51
N SER A 111 8.60 -39.20 15.43
CA SER A 111 9.88 -39.68 15.96
C SER A 111 9.86 -39.80 17.48
N GLN A 112 9.24 -38.84 18.18
CA GLN A 112 9.04 -38.91 19.63
C GLN A 112 8.19 -40.12 20.03
N LYS A 113 7.13 -40.44 19.27
CA LYS A 113 6.27 -41.60 19.53
C LYS A 113 7.04 -42.92 19.40
N SER A 114 7.87 -43.05 18.35
CA SER A 114 8.73 -44.23 18.11
C SER A 114 9.79 -44.39 19.21
N TYR A 115 10.38 -43.29 19.67
CA TYR A 115 11.32 -43.32 20.78
C TYR A 115 10.64 -43.71 22.10
N SER A 116 9.47 -43.15 22.39
CA SER A 116 8.70 -43.48 23.60
C SER A 116 8.26 -44.95 23.64
N THR A 117 7.87 -45.53 22.50
CA THR A 117 7.54 -46.96 22.41
C THR A 117 8.78 -47.83 22.64
N THR A 118 9.93 -47.46 22.08
CA THR A 118 11.21 -48.15 22.33
C THR A 118 11.59 -48.10 23.81
N LEU A 119 11.40 -46.95 24.46
CA LEU A 119 11.67 -46.75 25.89
C LEU A 119 10.75 -47.60 26.78
N GLU A 120 9.47 -47.70 26.44
CA GLU A 120 8.51 -48.52 27.20
C GLU A 120 8.80 -50.02 27.03
N SER A 121 9.14 -50.48 25.82
CA SER A 121 9.57 -51.86 25.58
C SER A 121 10.85 -52.22 26.34
N ALA A 122 11.81 -51.29 26.38
CA ALA A 122 13.02 -51.42 27.18
C ALA A 122 12.68 -51.54 28.69
N ARG A 123 11.78 -50.70 29.19
CA ARG A 123 11.33 -50.72 30.59
C ARG A 123 10.65 -52.03 30.99
N GLN A 124 9.81 -52.59 30.13
CA GLN A 124 9.15 -53.88 30.39
C GLN A 124 10.13 -55.05 30.42
N SER A 125 11.13 -55.02 29.54
CA SER A 125 12.14 -56.08 29.42
C SER A 125 13.17 -56.09 30.56
N LEU A 126 13.36 -54.94 31.23
CA LEU A 126 14.25 -54.79 32.40
C LEU A 126 13.85 -55.65 33.62
N ASN A 127 12.57 -56.01 33.76
CA ASN A 127 12.07 -56.79 34.89
C ASN A 127 12.38 -58.30 34.81
N LEU A 128 12.92 -58.79 33.68
CA LEU A 128 13.12 -60.23 33.42
C LEU A 128 14.54 -60.57 32.91
N ALA A 129 15.49 -59.64 32.99
CA ALA A 129 16.72 -59.70 32.18
C ALA A 129 17.91 -60.43 32.83
N ASP A 130 18.62 -61.24 32.04
CA ASP A 130 19.99 -61.71 32.31
C ASP A 130 21.04 -60.72 31.71
N ALA A 131 22.33 -61.04 31.86
CA ALA A 131 23.41 -60.19 31.34
C ALA A 131 23.43 -60.04 29.80
N GLY A 132 22.95 -61.04 29.05
CA GLY A 132 22.86 -60.99 27.58
C GLY A 132 21.67 -60.15 27.09
N VAL A 133 20.54 -60.25 27.77
CA VAL A 133 19.36 -59.40 27.53
C VAL A 133 19.68 -57.94 27.83
N LEU A 134 20.43 -57.65 28.91
CA LEU A 134 20.85 -56.29 29.25
C LEU A 134 21.71 -55.65 28.15
N LYS A 135 22.65 -56.41 27.56
CA LYS A 135 23.52 -55.92 26.49
C LYS A 135 22.73 -55.54 25.24
N ASN A 136 21.84 -56.41 24.79
CA ASN A 136 20.99 -56.14 23.63
C ASN A 136 20.08 -54.91 23.86
N LEU A 137 19.63 -54.70 25.09
CA LEU A 137 18.76 -53.59 25.49
C LEU A 137 19.52 -52.25 25.47
N VAL A 138 20.77 -52.25 25.94
CA VAL A 138 21.68 -51.09 25.84
C VAL A 138 22.03 -50.78 24.39
N ASP A 139 22.29 -51.80 23.56
CA ASP A 139 22.58 -51.63 22.13
C ASP A 139 21.36 -51.02 21.39
N ASN A 140 20.16 -51.53 21.65
CA ASN A 140 18.92 -51.01 21.07
C ASN A 140 18.61 -49.58 21.52
N LEU A 141 18.76 -49.26 22.80
CA LEU A 141 18.57 -47.90 23.30
C LEU A 141 19.60 -46.94 22.70
N SER A 142 20.87 -47.35 22.63
CA SER A 142 21.92 -46.53 22.01
C SER A 142 21.65 -46.26 20.54
N ALA A 143 21.23 -47.27 19.79
CA ALA A 143 20.82 -47.11 18.39
C ALA A 143 19.63 -46.16 18.25
N ALA A 144 18.58 -46.32 19.08
CA ALA A 144 17.41 -45.44 19.07
C ALA A 144 17.75 -44.00 19.47
N THR A 145 18.65 -43.81 20.45
CA THR A 145 19.13 -42.48 20.85
C THR A 145 19.93 -41.82 19.74
N ASN A 146 20.81 -42.54 19.05
CA ASN A 146 21.57 -42.00 17.91
C ASN A 146 20.63 -41.54 16.77
N VAL A 147 19.60 -42.34 16.45
CA VAL A 147 18.59 -41.94 15.45
C VAL A 147 17.88 -40.65 15.85
N VAL A 148 17.51 -40.50 17.12
CA VAL A 148 16.87 -39.26 17.62
C VAL A 148 17.83 -38.07 17.57
N LEU A 149 19.11 -38.26 17.90
CA LEU A 149 20.12 -37.20 17.84
C LEU A 149 20.37 -36.71 16.41
N ASP A 150 20.51 -37.63 15.45
CA ASP A 150 20.66 -37.32 14.03
C ASP A 150 19.41 -36.59 13.50
N HIS A 151 18.23 -37.06 13.88
CA HIS A 151 16.96 -36.43 13.51
C HIS A 151 16.86 -35.01 14.09
N HIS A 152 17.22 -34.81 15.36
CA HIS A 152 17.19 -33.51 16.01
C HIS A 152 18.14 -32.50 15.35
N GLN A 153 19.36 -32.92 14.96
CA GLN A 153 20.29 -32.06 14.21
C GLN A 153 19.72 -31.66 12.85
N SER A 154 19.21 -32.63 12.07
CA SER A 154 18.58 -32.35 10.77
C SER A 154 17.40 -31.39 10.90
N LEU A 155 16.57 -31.55 11.93
CA LEU A 155 15.43 -30.68 12.21
C LEU A 155 15.87 -29.25 12.57
N GLN A 156 16.89 -29.10 13.41
CA GLN A 156 17.44 -27.79 13.76
C GLN A 156 17.93 -27.04 12.52
N THR A 157 18.61 -27.72 11.60
CA THR A 157 19.05 -27.12 10.32
C THR A 157 17.85 -26.68 9.49
N ARG A 158 16.86 -27.55 9.27
CA ARG A 158 15.65 -27.23 8.48
C ARG A 158 14.87 -26.05 9.07
N LEU A 159 14.67 -26.03 10.39
CA LEU A 159 13.97 -24.93 11.07
C LEU A 159 14.72 -23.60 10.96
N SER A 160 16.05 -23.63 11.08
CA SER A 160 16.90 -22.45 10.89
C SER A 160 16.77 -21.90 9.46
N ASP A 161 16.79 -22.79 8.47
CA ASP A 161 16.65 -22.42 7.05
C ASP A 161 15.27 -21.82 6.75
N SER A 162 14.18 -22.47 7.16
CA SER A 162 12.83 -21.94 6.98
C SER A 162 12.61 -20.63 7.73
N SER A 163 13.14 -20.48 8.96
CA SER A 163 13.05 -19.23 9.71
C SER A 163 13.74 -18.07 8.97
N ARG A 164 14.91 -18.33 8.38
CA ARG A 164 15.64 -17.36 7.57
C ARG A 164 14.88 -16.98 6.30
N GLU A 165 14.29 -17.94 5.60
CA GLU A 165 13.52 -17.67 4.38
C GLU A 165 12.23 -16.91 4.69
N ILE A 166 11.50 -17.27 5.76
CA ILE A 166 10.32 -16.53 6.22
C ILE A 166 10.67 -15.07 6.54
N ASN A 167 11.78 -14.82 7.24
CA ASN A 167 12.22 -13.46 7.55
C ASN A 167 12.58 -12.68 6.27
N ARG A 168 13.20 -13.33 5.29
CA ARG A 168 13.49 -12.72 3.99
C ARG A 168 12.20 -12.36 3.25
N LEU A 169 11.25 -13.28 3.15
CA LEU A 169 9.96 -13.07 2.49
C LEU A 169 9.15 -11.97 3.17
N ARG A 170 9.12 -11.93 4.51
CA ARG A 170 8.48 -10.85 5.27
C ARG A 170 9.08 -9.48 4.96
N LYS A 171 10.40 -9.35 5.01
CA LYS A 171 11.07 -8.09 4.67
C LYS A 171 10.78 -7.63 3.25
N HIS A 172 10.77 -8.57 2.30
CA HIS A 172 10.44 -8.27 0.92
C HIS A 172 9.00 -7.80 0.76
N LEU A 173 8.04 -8.47 1.42
CA LEU A 173 6.64 -8.04 1.46
C LEU A 173 6.46 -6.65 2.06
N ASP A 174 7.15 -6.36 3.16
CA ASP A 174 7.09 -5.06 3.82
C ASP A 174 7.66 -3.97 2.90
N GLN A 175 8.77 -4.26 2.20
CA GLN A 175 9.36 -3.33 1.24
C GLN A 175 8.42 -3.05 0.06
N VAL A 176 7.89 -4.10 -0.58
CA VAL A 176 6.93 -3.98 -1.69
C VAL A 176 5.71 -3.18 -1.25
N ARG A 177 5.19 -3.43 -0.04
CA ARG A 177 4.09 -2.64 0.53
C ARG A 177 4.47 -1.18 0.75
N MET A 178 5.65 -0.90 1.29
CA MET A 178 6.07 0.49 1.48
C MET A 178 6.19 1.22 0.14
N GLU A 179 6.81 0.62 -0.86
CA GLU A 179 6.92 1.17 -2.21
C GLU A 179 5.53 1.39 -2.84
N ALA A 180 4.59 0.46 -2.62
CA ALA A 180 3.20 0.56 -3.07
C ALA A 180 2.40 1.71 -2.43
N MET A 181 2.79 2.12 -1.23
CA MET A 181 2.04 3.05 -0.38
C MET A 181 2.71 4.42 -0.27
N THR A 182 3.85 4.61 -0.95
CA THR A 182 4.66 5.83 -0.89
C THR A 182 4.65 6.52 -2.25
N ASP A 183 4.52 7.85 -2.25
CA ASP A 183 4.73 8.67 -3.45
C ASP A 183 6.24 8.80 -3.73
N ALA A 184 6.67 8.35 -4.90
CA ALA A 184 8.09 8.29 -5.26
C ALA A 184 8.76 9.67 -5.37
N LEU A 185 8.00 10.75 -5.60
CA LEU A 185 8.58 12.09 -5.72
C LEU A 185 8.85 12.72 -4.36
N THR A 186 7.91 12.56 -3.43
CA THR A 186 7.85 13.29 -2.16
C THR A 186 8.19 12.45 -0.94
N ASN A 187 8.24 11.11 -1.06
CA ASN A 187 8.37 10.14 0.03
C ASN A 187 7.27 10.24 1.11
N LEU A 188 6.17 10.93 0.83
CA LEU A 188 4.97 10.88 1.65
C LEU A 188 4.15 9.63 1.31
N ALA A 189 3.12 9.34 2.12
CA ALA A 189 2.12 8.37 1.72
C ALA A 189 1.50 8.79 0.37
N ASN A 190 1.09 7.83 -0.46
CA ASN A 190 0.35 8.14 -1.67
C ASN A 190 -1.16 8.16 -1.40
N ARG A 191 -1.95 8.50 -2.42
CA ARG A 191 -3.42 8.51 -2.35
C ARG A 191 -4.00 7.21 -1.80
N LYS A 192 -3.51 6.05 -2.25
CA LYS A 192 -4.00 4.74 -1.80
C LYS A 192 -3.81 4.55 -0.30
N ALA A 193 -2.63 4.87 0.21
CA ALA A 193 -2.32 4.78 1.63
C ALA A 193 -3.14 5.78 2.48
N PHE A 194 -3.43 6.95 1.92
CA PHE A 194 -4.33 7.92 2.55
C PHE A 194 -5.76 7.41 2.64
N ASP A 195 -6.33 6.93 1.53
CA ASP A 195 -7.71 6.41 1.49
C ASP A 195 -7.87 5.23 2.47
N GLU A 196 -6.93 4.26 2.47
CA GLU A 196 -6.96 3.11 3.39
C GLU A 196 -6.88 3.54 4.87
N GLN A 197 -6.07 4.56 5.19
CA GLN A 197 -5.97 5.04 6.57
C GLN A 197 -7.18 5.87 6.97
N LEU A 198 -7.76 6.65 6.05
CA LEU A 198 -8.97 7.42 6.29
C LEU A 198 -10.14 6.47 6.62
N ASP A 199 -10.36 5.46 5.78
CA ASP A 199 -11.39 4.43 6.01
C ASP A 199 -11.22 3.81 7.40
N LYS A 200 -9.99 3.40 7.72
CA LYS A 200 -9.65 2.80 9.02
C LYS A 200 -9.88 3.73 10.22
N GLN A 201 -9.59 5.02 10.11
CA GLN A 201 -9.84 5.99 11.19
C GLN A 201 -11.34 6.33 11.31
N CYS A 202 -12.10 6.08 10.24
CA CYS A 202 -13.54 6.22 10.23
C CYS A 202 -14.29 4.94 10.64
N GLU A 203 -13.59 3.80 10.81
CA GLU A 203 -14.20 2.56 11.30
C GLU A 203 -14.74 2.74 12.72
N GLY A 204 -16.06 2.57 12.88
CA GLY A 204 -16.77 2.70 14.15
C GLY A 204 -17.23 4.13 14.48
N ASP A 205 -18.13 4.21 15.48
CA ASP A 205 -18.78 5.45 15.92
C ASP A 205 -18.12 6.09 17.16
N ASP A 206 -16.88 5.71 17.46
CA ASP A 206 -16.19 6.20 18.66
C ASP A 206 -15.67 7.63 18.46
N VAL A 207 -16.50 8.61 18.84
CA VAL A 207 -16.17 10.05 18.82
C VAL A 207 -15.42 10.48 20.08
N SER A 208 -15.02 9.55 20.96
CA SER A 208 -14.26 9.91 22.17
C SER A 208 -12.90 10.55 21.86
N LYS A 209 -12.41 10.41 20.63
CA LYS A 209 -11.21 11.07 20.12
C LYS A 209 -11.52 11.80 18.81
N PRO A 210 -11.18 13.09 18.70
CA PRO A 210 -11.42 13.84 17.47
C PRO A 210 -10.54 13.31 16.34
N LEU A 211 -11.08 13.22 15.12
CA LEU A 211 -10.32 13.00 13.90
C LEU A 211 -10.45 14.27 13.06
N THR A 212 -9.33 14.88 12.70
CA THR A 212 -9.32 16.04 11.79
C THR A 212 -8.62 15.67 10.50
N LEU A 213 -9.25 15.99 9.37
CA LEU A 213 -8.74 15.84 8.02
C LEU A 213 -8.39 17.23 7.46
N ALA A 214 -7.30 17.31 6.72
CA ALA A 214 -6.96 18.50 5.94
C ALA A 214 -6.62 18.15 4.50
N VAL A 215 -7.11 18.98 3.56
CA VAL A 215 -6.74 18.97 2.15
C VAL A 215 -5.98 20.25 1.86
N ILE A 216 -4.85 20.10 1.19
CA ILE A 216 -3.86 21.15 0.96
C ILE A 216 -3.54 21.19 -0.53
N ASP A 217 -3.45 22.38 -1.10
CA ASP A 217 -3.10 22.56 -2.51
C ASP A 217 -2.11 23.71 -2.68
N ILE A 218 -1.18 23.55 -3.62
CA ILE A 218 -0.18 24.57 -3.94
C ILE A 218 -0.78 25.62 -4.86
N ASP A 219 -0.79 26.86 -4.39
CA ASP A 219 -1.39 27.98 -5.11
C ASP A 219 -0.68 28.26 -6.43
N HIS A 220 -1.47 28.35 -7.51
CA HIS A 220 -0.99 28.68 -8.85
C HIS A 220 0.11 27.76 -9.39
N PHE A 221 0.15 26.49 -8.96
CA PHE A 221 1.21 25.54 -9.34
C PHE A 221 1.32 25.33 -10.85
N LYS A 222 0.20 25.23 -11.58
CA LYS A 222 0.21 25.18 -13.05
C LYS A 222 0.97 26.37 -13.67
N ARG A 223 0.67 27.60 -13.25
CA ARG A 223 1.35 28.82 -13.73
C ARG A 223 2.84 28.81 -13.39
N PHE A 224 3.19 28.27 -12.22
CA PHE A 224 4.59 28.09 -11.83
C PHE A 224 5.31 27.12 -12.78
N ASN A 225 4.70 25.98 -13.10
CA ASN A 225 5.24 25.02 -14.06
C ASN A 225 5.34 25.60 -15.48
N ASP A 226 4.34 26.34 -15.92
CA ASP A 226 4.37 27.02 -17.23
C ASP A 226 5.52 28.02 -17.34
N THR A 227 5.92 28.63 -16.22
CA THR A 227 7.01 29.63 -16.17
C THR A 227 8.39 28.98 -16.02
N TRP A 228 8.52 27.96 -15.16
CA TRP A 228 9.81 27.44 -14.71
C TRP A 228 10.10 25.98 -15.10
N GLY A 229 9.13 25.32 -15.74
CA GLY A 229 9.18 23.92 -16.16
C GLY A 229 8.93 22.92 -15.03
N HIS A 230 8.44 21.74 -15.40
CA HIS A 230 8.06 20.67 -14.47
C HIS A 230 9.19 20.22 -13.53
N GLN A 231 10.45 20.18 -13.98
CA GLN A 231 11.59 19.83 -13.12
C GLN A 231 11.78 20.79 -11.94
N THR A 232 11.38 22.06 -12.11
CA THR A 232 11.40 23.04 -11.04
C THR A 232 10.17 22.88 -10.15
N GLY A 233 9.00 22.59 -10.74
CA GLY A 233 7.80 22.19 -10.01
C GLY A 233 8.00 21.02 -9.06
N ASP A 234 8.73 19.99 -9.50
CA ASP A 234 9.09 18.83 -8.67
C ASP A 234 9.88 19.23 -7.42
N GLN A 235 10.71 20.28 -7.50
CA GLN A 235 11.44 20.80 -6.35
C GLN A 235 10.52 21.52 -5.36
N VAL A 236 9.52 22.23 -5.87
CA VAL A 236 8.46 22.84 -5.04
C VAL A 236 7.67 21.75 -4.33
N LEU A 237 7.24 20.70 -5.04
CA LEU A 237 6.52 19.57 -4.47
C LEU A 237 7.32 18.89 -3.36
N ARG A 238 8.60 18.61 -3.58
CA ARG A 238 9.50 18.06 -2.55
C ARG A 238 9.67 18.99 -1.36
N TYR A 239 9.75 20.30 -1.59
CA TYR A 239 9.89 21.27 -0.51
C TYR A 239 8.62 21.31 0.36
N VAL A 240 7.44 21.49 -0.25
CA VAL A 240 6.16 21.48 0.45
C VAL A 240 6.00 20.16 1.22
N ALA A 241 6.25 19.02 0.55
CA ALA A 241 6.21 17.72 1.20
C ALA A 241 7.15 17.61 2.40
N SER A 242 8.36 18.16 2.32
CA SER A 242 9.31 18.14 3.44
C SER A 242 8.81 18.92 4.67
N VAL A 243 8.06 20.01 4.44
CA VAL A 243 7.43 20.77 5.52
C VAL A 243 6.30 19.95 6.13
N LEU A 244 5.41 19.39 5.30
CA LEU A 244 4.28 18.57 5.74
C LEU A 244 4.72 17.26 6.43
N ALA A 245 5.82 16.65 5.99
CA ALA A 245 6.37 15.44 6.59
C ALA A 245 6.77 15.61 8.07
N ARG A 246 7.15 16.82 8.50
CA ARG A 246 7.51 17.08 9.90
C ARG A 246 6.29 17.07 10.82
N ILE A 247 5.13 17.46 10.30
CA ILE A 247 3.87 17.53 11.05
C ILE A 247 3.01 16.28 10.89
N GLY A 248 3.12 15.56 9.76
CA GLY A 248 2.39 14.31 9.47
C GLY A 248 3.07 13.04 9.99
N ARG A 249 3.63 13.07 11.21
CA ARG A 249 4.26 11.89 11.84
C ARG A 249 3.24 11.11 12.68
N PRO A 250 3.36 9.78 12.79
CA PRO A 250 2.45 8.96 13.59
C PRO A 250 2.21 9.56 14.99
N PRO A 251 0.94 9.70 15.43
CA PRO A 251 -0.26 9.11 14.83
C PRO A 251 -0.84 9.87 13.62
N ALA A 252 -0.33 11.06 13.28
CA ALA A 252 -0.74 11.79 12.08
C ALA A 252 -0.15 11.16 10.80
N LEU A 253 -0.80 11.44 9.66
CA LEU A 253 -0.37 11.01 8.33
C LEU A 253 -0.31 12.21 7.40
N ALA A 254 0.73 12.29 6.57
CA ALA A 254 0.78 13.17 5.41
C ALA A 254 0.92 12.34 4.13
N ALA A 255 0.12 12.69 3.12
CA ALA A 255 0.09 12.02 1.85
C ALA A 255 0.07 13.02 0.69
N ARG A 256 0.66 12.65 -0.45
CA ARG A 256 0.40 13.30 -1.72
C ARG A 256 -0.85 12.67 -2.34
N TYR A 257 -1.94 13.43 -2.34
CA TYR A 257 -3.26 12.95 -2.76
C TYR A 257 -3.46 13.06 -4.28
N GLY A 258 -2.90 14.12 -4.88
CA GLY A 258 -3.01 14.42 -6.31
C GLY A 258 -1.72 15.00 -6.89
N GLY A 259 -1.83 15.64 -8.05
CA GLY A 259 -0.68 16.25 -8.74
C GLY A 259 0.02 17.30 -7.88
N GLU A 260 -0.76 18.27 -7.39
CA GLU A 260 -0.32 19.38 -6.52
C GLU A 260 -1.03 19.41 -5.16
N GLU A 261 -1.78 18.34 -4.87
CA GLU A 261 -2.67 18.21 -3.71
C GLU A 261 -2.09 17.25 -2.67
N PHE A 262 -2.21 17.61 -1.40
CA PHE A 262 -1.80 16.82 -0.26
C PHE A 262 -2.97 16.60 0.70
N GLY A 263 -3.06 15.39 1.24
CA GLY A 263 -4.01 15.04 2.28
C GLY A 263 -3.29 14.81 3.61
N MET A 264 -3.88 15.25 4.71
CA MET A 264 -3.38 14.97 6.05
C MET A 264 -4.47 14.48 6.99
N LEU A 265 -4.13 13.51 7.84
CA LEU A 265 -5.01 12.98 8.89
C LEU A 265 -4.37 13.21 10.25
N PHE A 266 -5.17 13.69 11.21
CA PHE A 266 -4.74 13.99 12.56
C PHE A 266 -5.65 13.29 13.59
N PRO A 267 -5.41 12.00 13.88
CA PRO A 267 -6.14 11.28 14.91
C PRO A 267 -5.83 11.84 16.30
N GLY A 268 -6.86 12.10 17.09
CA GLY A 268 -6.77 12.65 18.44
C GLY A 268 -6.53 14.16 18.52
N GLN A 269 -6.67 14.89 17.41
CA GLN A 269 -6.51 16.36 17.38
C GLN A 269 -7.76 17.06 16.85
N THR A 270 -8.11 18.18 17.47
CA THR A 270 -9.25 19.04 17.08
C THR A 270 -8.93 19.90 15.86
N ALA A 271 -9.98 20.40 15.19
CA ALA A 271 -9.83 21.36 14.09
C ALA A 271 -8.98 22.58 14.48
N THR A 272 -9.16 23.11 15.69
CA THR A 272 -8.43 24.30 16.17
C THR A 272 -6.93 24.05 16.32
N GLU A 273 -6.54 22.90 16.87
CA GLU A 273 -5.13 22.51 17.03
C GLU A 273 -4.46 22.34 15.67
N VAL A 274 -5.15 21.64 14.76
CA VAL A 274 -4.66 21.38 13.41
C VAL A 274 -4.57 22.67 12.59
N ALA A 275 -5.57 23.56 12.69
CA ALA A 275 -5.55 24.85 12.01
C ALA A 275 -4.32 25.69 12.38
N ARG A 276 -3.93 25.71 13.66
CA ARG A 276 -2.72 26.41 14.11
C ARG A 276 -1.45 25.80 13.50
N ILE A 277 -1.33 24.47 13.54
CA ILE A 277 -0.16 23.75 12.99
C ILE A 277 -0.03 23.99 11.49
N LEU A 278 -1.15 23.96 10.75
CA LEU A 278 -1.17 24.16 9.31
C LEU A 278 -0.95 25.63 8.92
N ASP A 279 -1.39 26.60 9.72
CA ASP A 279 -1.06 28.00 9.47
C ASP A 279 0.43 28.29 9.67
N GLU A 280 1.07 27.69 10.69
CA GLU A 280 2.53 27.76 10.87
C GLU A 280 3.27 27.17 9.66
N ALA A 281 2.84 26.01 9.18
CA ALA A 281 3.42 25.38 7.97
C ALA A 281 3.22 26.25 6.72
N ARG A 282 2.04 26.85 6.55
CA ARG A 282 1.74 27.78 5.46
C ARG A 282 2.63 29.02 5.50
N GLN A 283 2.82 29.61 6.68
CA GLN A 283 3.72 30.76 6.86
C GLN A 283 5.17 30.39 6.50
N GLU A 284 5.66 29.23 6.93
CA GLU A 284 6.99 28.75 6.56
C GLU A 284 7.15 28.58 5.05
N ILE A 285 6.16 27.96 4.38
CA ILE A 285 6.19 27.75 2.93
C ILE A 285 6.20 29.08 2.18
N SER A 286 5.32 30.02 2.58
CA SER A 286 5.16 31.33 1.92
C SER A 286 6.32 32.31 2.12
N THR A 287 7.11 32.15 3.18
CA THR A 287 8.24 33.04 3.50
C THR A 287 9.56 32.60 2.87
N ARG A 288 9.64 31.35 2.40
CA ARG A 288 10.87 30.83 1.78
C ARG A 288 10.95 31.23 0.31
N VAL A 289 11.98 31.99 -0.04
CA VAL A 289 12.36 32.22 -1.44
C VAL A 289 13.04 30.96 -1.97
N LEU A 290 12.46 30.38 -3.01
CA LEU A 290 13.04 29.22 -3.69
C LEU A 290 14.06 29.70 -4.72
N LYS A 291 15.20 29.00 -4.81
CA LYS A 291 16.26 29.29 -5.78
C LYS A 291 16.46 28.12 -6.72
N ARG A 292 16.59 28.40 -8.01
CA ARG A 292 16.88 27.38 -9.01
C ARG A 292 18.31 26.88 -8.83
N ARG A 293 18.51 25.59 -8.57
CA ARG A 293 19.85 25.03 -8.32
C ARG A 293 20.85 25.23 -9.46
N SER A 294 20.38 25.27 -10.71
CA SER A 294 21.24 25.38 -11.89
C SER A 294 21.68 26.81 -12.23
N THR A 295 20.84 27.80 -11.95
CA THR A 295 21.07 29.21 -12.36
C THR A 295 21.18 30.17 -11.17
N ASN A 296 20.91 29.70 -9.95
CA ASN A 296 20.80 30.49 -8.73
C ASN A 296 19.79 31.66 -8.80
N GLU A 297 18.84 31.56 -9.72
CA GLU A 297 17.77 32.53 -9.95
C GLU A 297 16.67 32.36 -8.90
N ASP A 298 16.10 33.49 -8.45
CA ASP A 298 14.99 33.52 -7.51
C ASP A 298 13.70 33.10 -8.24
N LEU A 299 13.11 31.98 -7.83
CA LEU A 299 11.89 31.41 -8.40
C LEU A 299 10.61 32.08 -7.87
N GLY A 300 10.76 33.08 -7.00
CA GLY A 300 9.68 33.69 -6.24
C GLY A 300 9.31 32.91 -4.98
N THR A 301 8.13 33.22 -4.45
CA THR A 301 7.52 32.53 -3.32
C THR A 301 6.41 31.62 -3.80
N VAL A 302 6.16 30.56 -3.04
CA VAL A 302 5.04 29.63 -3.25
C VAL A 302 4.17 29.65 -2.00
N SER A 303 2.85 29.56 -2.15
CA SER A 303 1.93 29.46 -1.02
C SER A 303 1.06 28.23 -1.15
N ILE A 304 0.41 27.88 -0.05
CA ILE A 304 -0.57 26.80 -0.01
C ILE A 304 -1.91 27.33 0.53
N SER A 305 -2.99 26.79 -0.01
CA SER A 305 -4.32 26.91 0.56
C SER A 305 -4.68 25.60 1.25
N VAL A 306 -5.42 25.70 2.36
CA VAL A 306 -5.77 24.56 3.21
C VAL A 306 -7.24 24.60 3.56
N GLY A 307 -7.94 23.50 3.32
CA GLY A 307 -9.26 23.23 3.87
C GLY A 307 -9.16 22.14 4.93
N LEU A 308 -9.82 22.31 6.07
CA LEU A 308 -9.83 21.28 7.11
C LEU A 308 -11.23 21.04 7.67
N ALA A 309 -11.52 19.79 8.00
CA ALA A 309 -12.78 19.36 8.60
C ALA A 309 -12.50 18.41 9.76
N GLN A 310 -13.21 18.60 10.87
CA GLN A 310 -13.22 17.64 11.97
C GLN A 310 -14.38 16.69 11.80
N ARG A 311 -14.13 15.39 11.94
CA ARG A 311 -15.12 14.33 11.83
C ARG A 311 -16.28 14.53 12.82
N GLU A 312 -17.49 14.41 12.30
CA GLU A 312 -18.74 14.47 13.07
C GLU A 312 -19.24 13.06 13.43
N PHE A 313 -20.20 12.98 14.34
CA PHE A 313 -20.78 11.70 14.76
C PHE A 313 -21.43 10.98 13.57
N ALA A 314 -21.12 9.69 13.42
CA ALA A 314 -21.62 8.82 12.34
C ALA A 314 -21.33 9.37 10.92
N GLU A 315 -20.32 10.23 10.78
CA GLU A 315 -19.89 10.74 9.49
C GLU A 315 -18.98 9.72 8.79
N ASP A 316 -19.27 9.49 7.50
CA ASP A 316 -18.50 8.61 6.65
C ASP A 316 -17.24 9.30 6.08
N PRO A 317 -16.23 8.52 5.62
CA PRO A 317 -15.02 9.05 4.99
C PRO A 317 -15.25 10.05 3.86
N PHE A 318 -16.26 9.82 3.04
CA PHE A 318 -16.53 10.60 1.83
C PHE A 318 -17.07 11.98 2.18
N ASP A 319 -18.04 12.05 3.09
CA ASP A 319 -18.60 13.30 3.58
C ASP A 319 -17.54 14.16 4.29
N LEU A 320 -16.67 13.53 5.09
CA LEU A 320 -15.56 14.22 5.75
C LEU A 320 -14.58 14.84 4.75
N MET A 321 -14.22 14.10 3.70
CA MET A 321 -13.36 14.58 2.63
C MET A 321 -14.02 15.73 1.85
N ASP A 322 -15.30 15.59 1.49
CA ASP A 322 -16.06 16.61 0.76
C ASP A 322 -16.17 17.93 1.54
N ARG A 323 -16.35 17.88 2.87
CA ARG A 323 -16.33 19.09 3.71
C ARG A 323 -14.95 19.77 3.72
N ALA A 324 -13.87 19.00 3.81
CA ALA A 324 -12.52 19.56 3.77
C ALA A 324 -12.20 20.16 2.39
N ASP A 325 -12.62 19.52 1.30
CA ASP A 325 -12.48 20.04 -0.07
C ASP A 325 -13.26 21.34 -0.28
N LYS A 326 -14.49 21.44 0.24
CA LYS A 326 -15.27 22.69 0.22
C LYS A 326 -14.56 23.80 0.98
N ALA A 327 -13.96 23.50 2.14
CA ALA A 327 -13.17 24.46 2.90
C ALA A 327 -11.90 24.89 2.13
N LEU A 328 -11.27 23.99 1.38
CA LEU A 328 -10.11 24.31 0.54
C LEU A 328 -10.54 25.24 -0.61
N TYR A 329 -11.68 24.94 -1.23
CA TYR A 329 -12.26 25.78 -2.27
C TYR A 329 -12.54 27.21 -1.78
N LEU A 330 -13.08 27.36 -0.56
CA LEU A 330 -13.25 28.67 0.08
C LEU A 330 -11.92 29.40 0.27
N SER A 331 -10.87 28.70 0.72
CA SER A 331 -9.52 29.28 0.83
C SER A 331 -9.00 29.80 -0.51
N LYS A 332 -9.18 29.02 -1.58
CA LYS A 332 -8.76 29.40 -2.94
C LYS A 332 -9.52 30.61 -3.48
N ASN A 333 -10.80 30.74 -3.15
CA ASN A 333 -11.65 31.85 -3.60
C ASN A 333 -11.47 33.13 -2.78
N ASN A 334 -11.14 33.01 -1.50
CA ASN A 334 -10.95 34.15 -0.60
C ASN A 334 -9.54 34.78 -0.69
N GLY A 335 -8.80 34.51 -1.77
CA GLY A 335 -7.50 35.13 -2.01
C GLY A 335 -6.30 34.21 -1.80
N ARG A 336 -6.52 32.90 -1.58
CA ARG A 336 -5.47 31.88 -1.41
C ARG A 336 -4.59 32.11 -0.19
N ASN A 337 -3.54 31.30 -0.03
CA ASN A 337 -2.57 31.44 1.06
C ASN A 337 -3.24 31.56 2.45
N MET A 338 -4.19 30.67 2.74
CA MET A 338 -4.94 30.69 4.00
C MET A 338 -5.45 29.29 4.37
N VAL A 339 -5.85 29.18 5.64
CA VAL A 339 -6.43 27.98 6.24
C VAL A 339 -7.90 28.27 6.55
N THR A 340 -8.80 27.44 6.04
CA THR A 340 -10.24 27.53 6.31
C THR A 340 -10.71 26.26 6.98
N VAL A 341 -11.50 26.41 8.05
CA VAL A 341 -12.17 25.30 8.76
C VAL A 341 -13.58 25.17 8.21
N ALA A 342 -13.97 23.95 7.86
CA ALA A 342 -15.34 23.64 7.44
C ALA A 342 -16.33 23.96 8.57
N GLU A 343 -17.48 24.53 8.21
CA GLU A 343 -18.57 24.71 9.16
C GLU A 343 -19.11 23.34 9.60
N SER A 344 -19.48 23.23 10.88
CA SER A 344 -20.14 22.02 11.36
C SER A 344 -21.57 21.93 10.82
N THR A 345 -21.94 20.75 10.33
CA THR A 345 -23.25 20.49 9.74
C THR A 345 -24.37 20.43 10.79
N GLN A 346 -24.03 20.29 12.07
CA GLN A 346 -24.99 20.12 13.16
C GLN A 346 -25.62 21.42 13.71
N VAL A 347 -25.27 22.61 13.19
CA VAL A 347 -25.68 23.89 13.82
C VAL A 347 -26.95 24.52 13.21
N LYS A 348 -27.75 23.83 12.38
CA LYS A 348 -28.95 24.45 11.76
C LYS A 348 -30.34 24.05 12.30
N ASP A 349 -30.49 23.04 13.16
CA ASP A 349 -31.83 22.59 13.60
C ASP A 349 -32.06 22.56 15.13
N PHE A 350 -31.54 23.53 15.87
CA PHE A 350 -32.01 23.83 17.24
C PHE A 350 -32.38 25.30 17.38
N ASN A 351 -33.38 25.74 16.61
CA ASN A 351 -34.16 26.93 16.95
C ASN A 351 -35.50 26.89 16.21
N VAL A 352 -36.46 26.11 16.71
CA VAL A 352 -37.88 26.45 16.57
C VAL A 352 -38.63 26.02 17.84
N ALA A 353 -39.03 27.06 18.58
CA ALA A 353 -40.16 27.22 19.53
C ALA A 353 -40.21 26.35 20.81
#